data_AF-A0A3B8XAX9-F1
#
_entry.id   AF-A0A3B8XAX9-F1
#
_cell.length_a   1.000
_cell.length_b   1.000
_cell.length_c   1.000
_cell.angle_alpha   90.00
_cell.angle_beta   90.00
_cell.angle_gamma   90.00
#
_symmetry.space_group_name_H-M   'P 1'
#
loop_
_entity.id
_entity.type
_entity.pdbx_description
1 polymer ?
#
loop_
_entity_poly.entity_id
_entity_poly.type
_entity_poly.pdbx_seq_one_letter_code
_entity_poly.pdbx_strand_id
1 'polypeptide(L)'
;FVSEYVHFNGKLGAIVAFNKEVPSEIARGIAMQVASMNPVAVDAASVPAEVIESEKTVAEQKTKDEQVQKAVDNALKKAGINPAHVDSEDHIESNTAKGWLTPEQAQQARDIIAKVGAETLASLASKVQMIAGIVNGRIQKFLKENTLMEQEYQLSDDKASVAAALKAVDPEAKVLGFKRFSLSD
;
A
#
# COMPACT_ATOMS: atom_id res chain seq x y z
N PHE A 1 27.39 16.25 4.39
CA PHE A 1 27.55 15.39 5.59
C PHE A 1 26.88 14.05 5.30
N VAL A 2 27.42 12.94 5.80
CA VAL A 2 26.89 11.60 5.54
C VAL A 2 26.69 10.89 6.87
N SER A 3 25.56 10.21 7.03
CA SER A 3 25.28 9.34 8.17
C SER A 3 24.93 7.93 7.69
N GLU A 4 25.31 6.95 8.49
CA GLU A 4 25.09 5.54 8.18
C GLU A 4 24.43 4.83 9.36
N TYR A 5 23.75 3.74 9.03
CA TYR A 5 23.22 2.80 10.00
C TYR A 5 23.40 1.38 9.49
N VAL A 6 23.98 0.53 10.33
CA VAL A 6 24.01 -0.93 10.14
C VAL A 6 23.20 -1.55 11.27
N HIS A 7 22.21 -2.34 10.91
CA HIS A 7 21.37 -3.03 11.87
C HIS A 7 22.20 -4.06 12.66
N PHE A 8 21.81 -4.35 13.91
CA PHE A 8 22.63 -5.12 14.85
C PHE A 8 23.02 -6.52 14.35
N ASN A 9 22.25 -7.10 13.44
CA ASN A 9 22.51 -8.42 12.86
C ASN A 9 23.37 -8.38 11.58
N GLY A 10 23.79 -7.19 11.14
CA GLY A 10 24.63 -6.99 9.95
C GLY A 10 23.96 -7.28 8.60
N LYS A 11 22.65 -7.57 8.56
CA LYS A 11 21.93 -7.97 7.33
C LYS A 11 21.24 -6.82 6.60
N LEU A 12 21.20 -5.65 7.22
CA LEU A 12 20.45 -4.49 6.75
C LEU A 12 21.23 -3.24 7.10
N GLY A 13 21.33 -2.30 6.16
CA GLY A 13 21.96 -1.03 6.42
C GLY A 13 21.56 0.05 5.42
N ALA A 14 21.81 1.29 5.79
CA ALA A 14 21.55 2.46 4.95
C ALA A 14 22.60 3.55 5.16
N ILE A 15 22.81 4.33 4.11
CA ILE A 15 23.64 5.55 4.10
C ILE A 15 22.76 6.69 3.61
N VAL A 16 22.81 7.84 4.27
CA VAL A 16 22.03 9.04 3.96
C VAL A 16 22.95 10.25 3.82
N ALA A 17 22.79 10.98 2.73
CA ALA A 17 23.53 12.21 2.46
C ALA A 17 22.70 13.44 2.82
N PHE A 18 23.33 14.39 3.49
CA PHE A 18 22.76 15.69 3.87
C PHE A 18 23.56 16.83 3.24
N ASN A 19 22.89 17.92 2.88
CA ASN A 19 23.52 19.12 2.29
C ASN A 19 24.45 19.86 3.25
N LYS A 20 24.25 19.72 4.55
CA LYS A 20 25.07 20.30 5.62
C LYS A 20 25.12 19.35 6.82
N GLU A 21 26.01 19.62 7.75
CA GLU A 21 26.07 18.87 9.00
C GLU A 21 24.80 19.11 9.83
N VAL A 22 24.28 18.03 10.40
CA VAL A 22 23.10 18.01 11.27
C VAL A 22 23.44 17.20 12.52
N PRO A 23 22.75 17.41 13.66
CA PRO A 23 22.97 16.63 14.87
C PRO A 23 22.98 15.11 14.62
N SER A 24 23.91 14.42 15.26
CA SER A 24 24.15 12.99 15.05
C SER A 24 22.93 12.12 15.34
N GLU A 25 22.11 12.50 16.33
CA GLU A 25 20.88 11.79 16.69
C GLU A 25 19.85 11.80 15.55
N ILE A 26 19.53 12.97 14.98
CA ILE A 26 18.58 13.06 13.86
C ILE A 26 19.14 12.39 12.61
N ALA A 27 20.43 12.54 12.33
CA ALA A 27 21.05 11.95 11.15
C ALA A 27 21.02 10.42 11.19
N ARG A 28 21.44 9.84 12.33
CA ARG A 28 21.43 8.40 12.56
C ARG A 28 20.00 7.87 12.58
N GLY A 29 19.08 8.62 13.17
CA GLY A 29 17.67 8.25 13.23
C GLY A 29 17.01 8.18 11.84
N ILE A 30 17.32 9.14 10.97
CA ILE A 30 16.89 9.09 9.56
C ILE A 30 17.53 7.91 8.83
N ALA A 31 18.81 7.60 9.06
CA ALA A 31 19.45 6.42 8.47
C ALA A 31 18.83 5.10 8.95
N MET A 32 18.48 5.00 10.25
CA MET A 32 17.72 3.89 10.82
C MET A 32 16.37 3.73 10.13
N GLN A 33 15.66 4.84 9.92
CA GLN A 33 14.35 4.82 9.27
C GLN A 33 14.43 4.42 7.80
N VAL A 34 15.43 4.91 7.05
CA VAL A 34 15.65 4.44 5.67
C VAL A 34 15.84 2.93 5.67
N ALA A 35 16.68 2.40 6.58
CA ALA A 35 16.90 0.97 6.67
C ALA A 35 15.62 0.17 6.96
N SER A 36 14.79 0.61 7.92
CA SER A 36 13.58 -0.12 8.34
C SER A 36 12.38 0.06 7.40
N MET A 37 12.15 1.27 6.90
CA MET A 37 10.94 1.62 6.14
C MET A 37 11.10 1.48 4.62
N ASN A 38 12.31 1.25 4.12
CA ASN A 38 12.62 1.05 2.70
C ASN A 38 11.91 2.06 1.76
N PRO A 39 12.05 3.38 1.98
CA PRO A 39 11.42 4.36 1.10
C PRO A 39 11.95 4.22 -0.34
N VAL A 40 11.08 4.44 -1.32
CA VAL A 40 11.41 4.36 -2.76
C VAL A 40 12.14 5.60 -3.26
N ALA A 41 11.98 6.74 -2.58
CA ALA A 41 12.64 8.00 -2.92
C ALA A 41 12.71 8.93 -1.70
N VAL A 42 13.46 10.03 -1.84
CA VAL A 42 13.54 11.09 -0.81
C VAL A 42 12.18 11.77 -0.64
N ASP A 43 11.58 12.20 -1.74
CA ASP A 43 10.30 12.90 -1.79
C ASP A 43 9.49 12.44 -3.02
N ALA A 44 8.24 12.90 -3.11
CA ALA A 44 7.34 12.54 -4.21
C ALA A 44 7.86 12.98 -5.59
N ALA A 45 8.61 14.09 -5.67
CA ALA A 45 9.16 14.60 -6.92
C ALA A 45 10.32 13.74 -7.44
N SER A 46 10.98 13.02 -6.53
CA SER A 46 12.12 12.15 -6.81
C SER A 46 11.73 10.70 -7.11
N VAL A 47 10.43 10.37 -7.07
CA VAL A 47 9.95 9.02 -7.41
C VAL A 47 10.06 8.80 -8.92
N PRO A 48 10.68 7.69 -9.38
CA PRO A 48 10.75 7.37 -10.80
C PRO A 48 9.35 7.25 -11.43
N ALA A 49 9.19 7.76 -12.65
CA ALA A 49 7.91 7.72 -13.37
C ALA A 49 7.39 6.29 -13.56
N GLU A 50 8.29 5.33 -13.80
CA GLU A 50 7.97 3.91 -13.92
C GLU A 50 7.35 3.31 -12.64
N VAL A 51 7.82 3.75 -11.47
CA VAL A 51 7.24 3.32 -10.18
C VAL A 51 5.83 3.89 -10.04
N ILE A 52 5.64 5.17 -10.38
CA ILE A 52 4.32 5.80 -10.33
C ILE A 52 3.34 5.11 -11.29
N GLU A 53 3.78 4.77 -12.51
CA GLU A 53 2.95 4.08 -13.49
C GLU A 53 2.58 2.67 -13.03
N SER A 54 3.55 1.89 -12.54
CA SER A 54 3.32 0.57 -11.96
C SER A 54 2.31 0.63 -10.82
N GLU A 55 2.49 1.56 -9.88
CA GLU A 55 1.56 1.74 -8.76
C GLU A 55 0.17 2.17 -9.20
N LYS A 56 0.04 2.97 -10.27
CA LYS A 56 -1.27 3.32 -10.85
C LYS A 56 -1.98 2.10 -11.41
N THR A 57 -1.28 1.24 -12.14
CA THR A 57 -1.85 0.00 -12.67
C THR A 57 -2.32 -0.92 -11.54
N VAL A 58 -1.50 -1.10 -10.50
CA VAL A 58 -1.85 -1.89 -9.31
C VAL A 58 -3.07 -1.29 -8.59
N ALA A 59 -3.09 0.03 -8.39
CA ALA A 59 -4.19 0.72 -7.73
C ALA A 59 -5.50 0.65 -8.53
N GLU A 60 -5.44 0.73 -9.86
CA GLU A 60 -6.59 0.57 -10.76
C GLU A 60 -7.17 -0.83 -10.68
N GLN A 61 -6.33 -1.85 -10.80
CA GLN A 61 -6.76 -3.24 -10.73
C GLN A 61 -7.41 -3.55 -9.39
N LYS A 62 -6.73 -3.22 -8.29
CA LYS A 62 -7.27 -3.39 -6.93
C LYS A 62 -8.60 -2.66 -6.73
N THR A 63 -8.74 -1.46 -7.29
CA THR A 63 -10.00 -0.71 -7.20
C THR A 63 -11.12 -1.43 -7.95
N LYS A 64 -10.87 -1.96 -9.15
CA LYS A 64 -11.87 -2.73 -9.89
C LYS A 64 -12.29 -3.98 -9.14
N ASP A 65 -11.33 -4.74 -8.63
CA ASP A 65 -11.56 -5.98 -7.89
C ASP A 65 -12.40 -5.73 -6.63
N GLU A 66 -12.08 -4.69 -5.85
CA GLU A 66 -12.86 -4.32 -4.66
C GLU A 66 -14.29 -3.88 -5.01
N GLN A 67 -14.51 -3.18 -6.12
CA GLN A 67 -15.87 -2.80 -6.54
C GLN A 67 -16.69 -4.02 -6.97
N VAL A 68 -16.07 -4.94 -7.71
CA VAL A 68 -16.68 -6.22 -8.11
C VAL A 68 -17.01 -7.05 -6.87
N GLN A 69 -16.04 -7.26 -5.98
CA GLN A 69 -16.23 -8.02 -4.75
C GLN A 69 -17.37 -7.44 -3.90
N LYS A 70 -17.38 -6.11 -3.71
CA LYS A 70 -18.43 -5.44 -2.93
C LYS A 70 -19.82 -5.62 -3.56
N ALA A 71 -19.93 -5.58 -4.88
CA ALA A 71 -21.21 -5.79 -5.57
C ALA A 71 -21.70 -7.23 -5.41
N VAL A 72 -20.80 -8.19 -5.60
CA VAL A 72 -21.06 -9.63 -5.41
C VAL A 72 -21.47 -9.93 -3.97
N ASP A 73 -20.72 -9.47 -2.98
CA ASP A 73 -21.02 -9.66 -1.55
C ASP A 73 -22.41 -9.14 -1.19
N ASN A 74 -22.78 -7.96 -1.70
CA ASN A 74 -24.08 -7.38 -1.46
C ASN A 74 -25.20 -8.19 -2.12
N ALA A 75 -24.97 -8.75 -3.31
CA ALA A 75 -25.94 -9.60 -3.99
C ALA A 75 -26.12 -10.95 -3.27
N LEU A 76 -25.01 -11.57 -2.83
CA LEU A 76 -25.02 -12.80 -2.04
C LEU A 76 -25.78 -12.62 -0.72
N LYS A 77 -25.48 -11.56 0.03
CA LYS A 77 -26.20 -11.25 1.29
C LYS A 77 -27.70 -11.06 1.06
N LYS A 78 -28.11 -10.41 -0.04
CA LYS A 78 -29.53 -10.26 -0.40
C LYS A 78 -30.21 -11.59 -0.76
N ALA A 79 -29.45 -12.54 -1.29
CA ALA A 79 -29.90 -13.91 -1.53
C ALA A 79 -29.88 -14.78 -0.25
N GLY A 80 -29.50 -14.23 0.91
CA GLY A 80 -29.38 -14.98 2.17
C GLY A 80 -28.15 -15.89 2.22
N ILE A 81 -27.17 -15.68 1.34
CA ILE A 81 -25.93 -16.44 1.26
C ILE A 81 -24.83 -15.64 1.95
N ASN A 82 -24.11 -16.28 2.89
CA ASN A 82 -22.95 -15.67 3.52
C ASN A 82 -21.76 -15.64 2.52
N PRO A 83 -21.21 -14.47 2.15
CA PRO A 83 -20.09 -14.41 1.21
C PRO A 83 -18.86 -15.21 1.64
N ALA A 84 -18.59 -15.29 2.95
CA ALA A 84 -17.46 -16.07 3.49
C ALA A 84 -17.65 -17.58 3.37
N HIS A 85 -18.83 -18.06 2.94
CA HIS A 85 -19.03 -19.47 2.64
C HIS A 85 -18.74 -19.80 1.17
N VAL A 86 -18.58 -18.78 0.31
CA VAL A 86 -18.56 -18.90 -1.16
C VAL A 86 -17.49 -18.01 -1.82
N ASP A 87 -16.47 -17.61 -1.07
CA ASP A 87 -15.33 -16.79 -1.50
C ASP A 87 -14.34 -17.55 -2.40
N SER A 88 -14.48 -18.87 -2.51
CA SER A 88 -13.78 -19.69 -3.51
C SER A 88 -14.62 -20.92 -3.90
N GLU A 89 -14.31 -21.54 -5.04
CA GLU A 89 -14.95 -22.81 -5.43
C GLU A 89 -14.70 -23.91 -4.40
N ASP A 90 -13.47 -24.03 -3.88
CA ASP A 90 -13.14 -24.97 -2.80
C ASP A 90 -14.01 -24.75 -1.56
N HIS A 91 -14.28 -23.48 -1.21
CA HIS A 91 -15.16 -23.16 -0.09
C HIS A 91 -16.61 -23.52 -0.38
N ILE A 92 -17.11 -23.27 -1.59
CA ILE A 92 -18.45 -23.68 -2.00
C ILE A 92 -18.59 -25.20 -1.86
N GLU A 93 -17.67 -25.97 -2.43
CA GLU A 93 -17.70 -27.44 -2.39
C GLU A 93 -17.62 -27.97 -0.95
N SER A 94 -16.64 -27.50 -0.17
CA SER A 94 -16.49 -27.88 1.23
C SER A 94 -17.74 -27.54 2.06
N ASN A 95 -18.31 -26.36 1.88
CA ASN A 95 -19.45 -25.91 2.69
C ASN A 95 -20.76 -26.56 2.27
N THR A 96 -20.92 -26.93 1.00
CA THR A 96 -22.00 -27.82 0.56
C THR A 96 -21.86 -29.22 1.16
N ALA A 97 -20.65 -29.81 1.15
CA ALA A 97 -20.41 -31.13 1.75
C ALA A 97 -20.67 -31.15 3.27
N LYS A 98 -20.38 -30.05 3.96
CA LYS A 98 -20.67 -29.86 5.40
C LYS A 98 -22.15 -29.56 5.71
N GLY A 99 -22.99 -29.39 4.68
CA GLY A 99 -24.40 -29.01 4.82
C GLY A 99 -24.63 -27.57 5.26
N TRP A 100 -23.61 -26.71 5.17
CA TRP A 100 -23.73 -25.27 5.48
C TRP A 100 -24.32 -24.46 4.32
N LEU A 101 -24.36 -25.06 3.13
CA LEU A 101 -25.03 -24.56 1.92
C LEU A 101 -25.84 -25.70 1.30
N THR A 102 -27.05 -25.41 0.83
CA THR A 102 -27.74 -26.36 -0.05
C THR A 102 -27.11 -26.36 -1.45
N PRO A 103 -27.27 -27.43 -2.26
CA PRO A 103 -26.82 -27.44 -3.65
C PRO A 103 -27.39 -26.29 -4.49
N GLU A 104 -28.65 -25.90 -4.23
CA GLU A 104 -29.30 -24.77 -4.89
C GLU A 104 -28.66 -23.44 -4.50
N GLN A 105 -28.33 -23.25 -3.22
CA GLN A 105 -27.61 -22.05 -2.75
C GLN A 105 -26.20 -21.99 -3.33
N ALA A 106 -25.51 -23.12 -3.45
CA ALA A 106 -24.20 -23.20 -4.09
C ALA A 106 -24.25 -22.80 -5.57
N GLN A 107 -25.24 -23.31 -6.32
CA GLN A 107 -25.43 -22.90 -7.71
C GLN A 107 -25.81 -21.43 -7.83
N GLN A 108 -26.73 -20.96 -6.99
CA GLN A 108 -27.13 -19.56 -6.96
C GLN A 108 -25.94 -18.63 -6.64
N ALA A 109 -25.04 -19.04 -5.74
CA ALA A 109 -23.83 -18.29 -5.44
C ALA A 109 -22.93 -18.15 -6.66
N ARG A 110 -22.67 -19.26 -7.39
CA ARG A 110 -21.88 -19.24 -8.63
C ARG A 110 -22.49 -18.31 -9.68
N ASP A 111 -23.81 -18.40 -9.88
CA ASP A 111 -24.52 -17.58 -10.84
C ASP A 111 -24.44 -16.10 -10.46
N ILE A 112 -24.56 -15.76 -9.17
CA ILE A 112 -24.40 -14.39 -8.66
C ILE A 112 -22.97 -13.90 -8.89
N ILE A 113 -21.97 -14.68 -8.50
CA ILE A 113 -20.55 -14.32 -8.63
C ILE A 113 -20.22 -14.03 -10.10
N ALA A 114 -20.59 -14.94 -11.01
CA ALA A 114 -20.32 -14.81 -12.43
C ALA A 114 -21.08 -13.62 -13.04
N LYS A 115 -22.40 -13.53 -12.82
CA LYS A 115 -23.25 -12.52 -13.46
C LYS A 115 -23.00 -11.13 -12.90
N VAL A 116 -23.09 -10.96 -11.58
CA VAL A 116 -22.92 -9.65 -10.93
C VAL A 116 -21.48 -9.17 -11.09
N GLY A 117 -20.50 -10.09 -11.05
CA GLY A 117 -19.11 -9.76 -11.31
C GLY A 117 -18.90 -9.20 -12.72
N ALA A 118 -19.37 -9.91 -13.75
CA ALA A 118 -19.26 -9.47 -15.14
C ALA A 118 -20.01 -8.15 -15.41
N GLU A 119 -21.25 -8.02 -14.93
CA GLU A 119 -22.06 -6.80 -15.07
C GLU A 119 -21.40 -5.61 -14.36
N THR A 120 -20.88 -5.82 -13.15
CA THR A 120 -20.20 -4.75 -12.40
C THR A 120 -18.95 -4.32 -13.13
N LEU A 121 -18.10 -5.27 -13.57
CA LEU A 121 -16.87 -4.97 -14.30
C LEU A 121 -17.16 -4.18 -15.58
N ALA A 122 -18.14 -4.61 -16.38
CA ALA A 122 -18.58 -3.89 -17.57
C ALA A 122 -19.07 -2.47 -17.24
N SER A 123 -19.79 -2.30 -16.12
CA SER A 123 -20.27 -0.99 -15.67
C SER A 123 -19.14 -0.04 -15.24
N LEU A 124 -17.98 -0.55 -14.83
CA LEU A 124 -16.86 0.30 -14.40
C LEU A 124 -16.24 1.07 -15.56
N ALA A 125 -16.36 0.58 -16.80
CA ALA A 125 -15.87 1.28 -17.98
C ALA A 125 -16.50 2.67 -18.17
N SER A 126 -17.73 2.88 -17.70
CA SER A 126 -18.40 4.19 -17.74
C SER A 126 -18.15 5.04 -16.49
N LYS A 127 -17.46 4.51 -15.48
CA LYS A 127 -17.17 5.17 -14.19
C LYS A 127 -15.71 5.63 -14.07
N VAL A 128 -15.08 5.96 -15.19
CA VAL A 128 -13.64 6.31 -15.26
C VAL A 128 -13.26 7.40 -14.25
N GLN A 129 -14.07 8.47 -14.13
CA GLN A 129 -13.77 9.58 -13.21
C GLN A 129 -13.81 9.16 -11.73
N MET A 130 -14.76 8.29 -11.35
CA MET A 130 -14.83 7.75 -9.99
C MET A 130 -13.59 6.88 -9.69
N ILE A 131 -13.22 6.00 -10.63
CA ILE A 131 -12.05 5.13 -10.50
C ILE A 131 -10.76 5.98 -10.41
N ALA A 132 -10.59 6.96 -11.28
CA ALA A 132 -9.45 7.86 -11.28
C ALA A 132 -9.31 8.61 -9.94
N GLY A 133 -10.41 9.05 -9.33
CA GLY A 133 -10.41 9.67 -8.00
C GLY A 133 -9.90 8.74 -6.90
N ILE A 134 -10.35 7.47 -6.90
CA ILE A 134 -9.90 6.46 -5.93
C ILE A 134 -8.42 6.12 -6.15
N VAL A 135 -8.02 5.91 -7.41
CA VAL A 135 -6.63 5.62 -7.78
C VAL A 135 -5.71 6.75 -7.35
N ASN A 136 -6.08 8.01 -7.61
CA ASN A 136 -5.30 9.15 -7.16
C ASN A 136 -5.16 9.15 -5.63
N GLY A 137 -6.23 8.88 -4.88
CA GLY A 137 -6.16 8.76 -3.42
C GLY A 137 -5.19 7.66 -2.96
N ARG A 138 -5.17 6.51 -3.64
CA ARG A 138 -4.21 5.43 -3.38
C ARG A 138 -2.78 5.84 -3.68
N ILE A 139 -2.54 6.55 -4.78
CA ILE A 139 -1.21 7.07 -5.13
C ILE A 139 -0.74 8.10 -4.10
N GLN A 140 -1.59 9.03 -3.65
CA GLN A 140 -1.22 9.98 -2.61
C GLN A 140 -0.85 9.26 -1.30
N LYS A 141 -1.60 8.22 -0.93
CA LYS A 141 -1.26 7.38 0.22
C LYS A 141 0.08 6.66 0.02
N PHE A 142 0.30 6.05 -1.14
CA PHE A 142 1.58 5.40 -1.48
C PHE A 142 2.74 6.37 -1.34
N LEU A 143 2.66 7.56 -1.92
CA LEU A 143 3.71 8.58 -1.84
C LEU A 143 3.98 8.99 -0.39
N LYS A 144 2.93 9.17 0.42
CA LYS A 144 3.07 9.51 1.84
C LYS A 144 3.77 8.41 2.64
N GLU A 145 3.48 7.14 2.34
CA GLU A 145 4.01 5.99 3.08
C GLU A 145 5.39 5.54 2.56
N ASN A 146 5.73 5.81 1.30
CA ASN A 146 6.92 5.25 0.64
C ASN A 146 7.97 6.30 0.25
N THR A 147 7.76 7.59 0.53
CA THR A 147 8.81 8.60 0.36
C THR A 147 9.33 9.05 1.72
N LEU A 148 10.65 9.13 1.86
CA LEU A 148 11.31 9.32 3.16
C LEU A 148 10.79 10.55 3.89
N MET A 149 10.68 11.69 3.21
CA MET A 149 10.37 12.97 3.83
C MET A 149 8.90 13.08 4.29
N GLU A 150 8.00 12.29 3.69
CA GLU A 150 6.56 12.29 4.02
C GLU A 150 6.20 11.27 5.12
N GLN A 151 7.06 10.27 5.33
CA GLN A 151 6.87 9.26 6.37
C GLN A 151 6.84 9.89 7.76
N GLU A 152 6.02 9.33 8.64
CA GLU A 152 6.08 9.58 10.08
C GLU A 152 7.45 9.17 10.63
N TYR A 153 8.07 10.07 11.39
CA TYR A 153 9.38 9.84 11.98
C TYR A 153 9.26 8.87 13.15
N GLN A 154 9.84 7.68 13.01
CA GLN A 154 9.63 6.56 13.95
C GLN A 154 10.34 6.74 15.29
N LEU A 155 11.15 7.79 15.45
CA LEU A 155 11.95 8.05 16.64
C LEU A 155 11.46 9.28 17.42
N SER A 156 10.26 9.77 17.11
CA SER A 156 9.54 10.77 17.91
C SER A 156 8.08 10.35 18.15
N ASP A 157 7.53 10.73 19.30
CA ASP A 157 6.15 10.40 19.69
C ASP A 157 5.10 11.41 19.16
N ASP A 158 5.56 12.50 18.55
CA ASP A 158 4.74 13.62 18.09
C ASP A 158 4.09 13.39 16.71
N LYS A 159 4.29 12.21 16.12
CA LYS A 159 3.83 11.83 14.78
C LYS A 159 4.26 12.80 13.68
N ALA A 160 5.32 13.58 13.92
CA ALA A 160 5.88 14.48 12.93
C ALA A 160 6.45 13.67 11.75
N SER A 161 6.44 14.24 10.55
CA SER A 161 7.14 13.62 9.42
C SER A 161 8.65 13.76 9.56
N VAL A 162 9.42 12.96 8.81
CA VAL A 162 10.88 13.13 8.71
C VAL A 162 11.24 14.55 8.29
N ALA A 163 10.48 15.14 7.36
CA ALA A 163 10.67 16.53 6.96
C ALA A 163 10.48 17.51 8.12
N ALA A 164 9.43 17.34 8.92
CA ALA A 164 9.16 18.19 10.06
C ALA A 164 10.24 18.03 11.15
N ALA A 165 10.65 16.80 11.45
CA ALA A 165 11.71 16.51 12.42
C ALA A 165 13.05 17.13 12.00
N LEU A 166 13.44 16.99 10.73
CA LEU A 166 14.67 17.60 10.21
C LEU A 166 14.61 19.13 10.25
N LYS A 167 13.48 19.71 9.83
CA LYS A 167 13.27 21.17 9.80
C LYS A 167 13.28 21.79 11.19
N ALA A 168 12.76 21.08 12.20
CA ALA A 168 12.77 21.53 13.59
C ALA A 168 14.19 21.70 14.15
N VAL A 169 15.15 20.95 13.59
CA VAL A 169 16.56 21.00 13.97
C VAL A 169 17.32 22.07 13.17
N ASP A 170 17.18 22.08 11.85
CA ASP A 170 17.72 23.13 10.97
C ASP A 170 16.80 23.31 9.74
N PRO A 171 16.16 24.47 9.55
CA PRO A 171 15.27 24.73 8.42
C PRO A 171 15.94 24.65 7.04
N GLU A 172 17.27 24.76 6.97
CA GLU A 172 18.03 24.68 5.73
C GLU A 172 18.59 23.27 5.47
N ALA A 173 18.48 22.35 6.43
CA ALA A 173 18.95 20.98 6.27
C ALA A 173 18.04 20.19 5.32
N LYS A 174 18.67 19.44 4.42
CA LYS A 174 18.01 18.63 3.39
C LYS A 174 18.70 17.28 3.28
N VAL A 175 17.90 16.24 3.11
CA VAL A 175 18.39 14.96 2.59
C VAL A 175 18.60 15.10 1.08
N LEU A 176 19.79 14.76 0.62
CA LEU A 176 20.17 14.79 -0.80
C LEU A 176 19.94 13.45 -1.50
N GLY A 177 19.91 12.37 -0.73
CA GLY A 177 19.77 11.01 -1.25
C GLY A 177 20.12 9.98 -0.18
N PHE A 178 19.77 8.73 -0.46
CA PHE A 178 20.14 7.60 0.37
C PHE A 178 20.42 6.36 -0.47
N LYS A 179 21.10 5.39 0.15
CA LYS A 179 21.21 4.03 -0.36
C LYS A 179 20.92 3.05 0.76
N ARG A 180 20.11 2.04 0.48
CA ARG A 180 19.80 0.93 1.38
C ARG A 180 20.33 -0.37 0.80
N PHE A 181 20.79 -1.26 1.67
CA PHE A 181 21.20 -2.62 1.34
C PHE A 181 20.54 -3.59 2.32
N SER A 182 20.02 -4.70 1.81
CA SER A 182 19.42 -5.80 2.57
C SER A 182 19.91 -7.12 1.99
N LEU A 183 20.19 -8.10 2.85
CA LEU A 183 20.53 -9.47 2.42
C LEU A 183 19.29 -10.36 2.21
N SER A 184 18.10 -9.82 2.44
CA SER A 184 16.82 -10.53 2.32
C SER A 184 15.99 -10.09 1.11
N ASP A 185 16.47 -9.07 0.38
CA ASP A 185 15.76 -8.44 -0.74
C ASP A 185 16.32 -8.91 -2.09
#